data_AF-C4XYB2-F1
#
_entry.id   AF-C4XYB2-F1
#
_cell.length_a   1.000
_cell.length_b   1.000
_cell.length_c   1.000
_cell.angle_alpha   90.00
_cell.angle_beta   90.00
_cell.angle_gamma   90.00
#
_symmetry.space_group_name_H-M   'P 1'
#
loop_
_entity.id
_entity.type
_entity.pdbx_description
1 polymer ?
#
loop_
_entity_poly.entity_id
_entity_poly.type
_entity_poly.pdbx_seq_one_letter_code
_entity_poly.pdbx_strand_id
1 'polypeptide(L)'
;MSTHNLFMTQTRHDNQGILNLGTNCYLCSQLDFLPFSCEFCNHVFCSRHRNIDVHNCVGRPQRQRQTSPTSSDDTTPVAALFPDKDVRRAQLDSSLRPAKPVSISASVSSNPFNKLTRFLHAERMRRKSRKPSAASELVQLKKVARGPQTVAQSDRVHLWALYVSGEDLAEVDSAAMRRGVWVSKNWSAGRCLDTLADLLGVANRNNATQQPDDRLSLFVVRDGTPELLKPAAKLNLPQGSTVYLVRGPVS
;
A
#
# COMPACT_ATOMS: atom_id res chain seq x y z
N MET A 1 -14.57 -20.79 -5.06
CA MET A 1 -14.84 -20.49 -6.47
C MET A 1 -16.20 -19.81 -6.55
N SER A 2 -16.23 -18.47 -6.44
CA SER A 2 -17.48 -17.71 -6.51
C SER A 2 -17.87 -17.50 -7.98
N THR A 3 -18.87 -18.24 -8.44
CA THR A 3 -19.48 -18.06 -9.76
C THR A 3 -20.39 -16.84 -9.72
N HIS A 4 -19.91 -15.70 -10.22
CA HIS A 4 -20.73 -14.53 -10.48
C HIS A 4 -21.66 -14.81 -11.68
N ASN A 5 -22.91 -15.20 -11.41
CA ASN A 5 -23.98 -15.20 -12.41
C ASN A 5 -24.60 -13.80 -12.47
N LEU A 6 -23.90 -12.87 -13.12
CA LEU A 6 -24.38 -11.52 -13.41
C LEU A 6 -24.94 -11.47 -14.83
N PHE A 7 -26.17 -11.94 -15.01
CA PHE A 7 -26.99 -11.58 -16.18
C PHE A 7 -28.28 -10.98 -15.65
N MET A 8 -28.29 -9.65 -15.53
CA MET A 8 -29.46 -8.84 -15.26
C MET A 8 -29.32 -7.56 -16.08
N THR A 9 -30.27 -7.35 -16.98
CA THR A 9 -30.30 -6.22 -17.90
C THR A 9 -30.56 -4.92 -17.12
N GLN A 10 -29.71 -3.90 -17.30
CA GLN A 10 -29.97 -2.58 -16.74
C GLN A 10 -31.08 -1.95 -17.59
N THR A 11 -32.31 -1.95 -17.08
CA THR A 11 -33.42 -1.30 -17.79
C THR A 11 -33.16 0.19 -17.87
N ARG A 12 -33.02 0.71 -19.10
CA ARG A 12 -33.04 2.15 -19.35
C ARG A 12 -34.48 2.60 -19.16
N HIS A 13 -34.78 3.20 -18.01
CA HIS A 13 -36.08 3.79 -17.79
C HIS A 13 -36.09 5.22 -18.32
N ASP A 14 -36.85 5.41 -19.41
CA ASP A 14 -37.26 6.69 -19.95
C ASP A 14 -38.27 7.34 -19.00
N ASN A 15 -37.82 7.92 -17.89
CA ASN A 15 -38.64 8.77 -17.04
C ASN A 15 -38.16 10.21 -17.16
N GLN A 16 -38.65 10.86 -18.22
CA GLN A 16 -38.55 12.29 -18.47
C GLN A 16 -39.22 13.07 -17.32
N GLY A 17 -38.42 13.56 -16.37
CA GLY A 17 -38.90 14.47 -15.32
C GLY A 17 -37.88 14.66 -14.19
N ILE A 18 -37.53 15.92 -13.90
CA ILE A 18 -36.44 16.34 -13.00
C ILE A 18 -36.67 16.03 -11.49
N LEU A 19 -37.73 15.30 -11.13
CA LEU A 19 -38.16 15.04 -9.75
C LEU A 19 -38.65 13.60 -9.53
N ASN A 20 -37.83 12.59 -9.81
CA ASN A 20 -38.10 11.20 -9.40
C ASN A 20 -36.83 10.51 -8.86
N LEU A 21 -36.75 10.39 -7.54
CA LEU A 21 -35.52 10.14 -6.78
C LEU A 21 -35.08 8.66 -6.70
N GLY A 22 -35.43 7.82 -7.67
CA GLY A 22 -35.08 6.38 -7.69
C GLY A 22 -36.25 5.45 -7.34
N THR A 23 -35.98 4.15 -7.24
CA THR A 23 -37.02 3.12 -7.01
C THR A 23 -36.71 2.29 -5.76
N ASN A 24 -37.74 1.94 -5.00
CA ASN A 24 -37.59 1.14 -3.79
C ASN A 24 -37.38 -0.34 -4.12
N CYS A 25 -36.47 -0.98 -3.37
CA CYS A 25 -36.25 -2.42 -3.41
C CYS A 25 -37.47 -3.18 -2.88
N TYR A 26 -37.89 -4.26 -3.54
CA TYR A 26 -39.00 -5.11 -3.08
C TYR A 26 -38.79 -5.75 -1.69
N LEU A 27 -37.54 -6.00 -1.28
CA LEU A 27 -37.23 -6.71 -0.02
C LEU A 27 -36.94 -5.80 1.16
N CYS A 28 -36.21 -4.73 0.95
CA CYS A 28 -35.77 -3.83 2.02
C CYS A 28 -36.38 -2.44 1.94
N SER A 29 -37.20 -2.18 0.91
CA SER A 29 -37.84 -0.89 0.62
C SER A 29 -36.87 0.29 0.55
N GLN A 30 -35.57 0.03 0.49
CA GLN A 30 -34.55 1.08 0.37
C GLN A 30 -34.57 1.64 -1.04
N LEU A 31 -34.58 2.95 -1.12
CA LEU A 31 -34.60 3.71 -2.37
C LEU A 31 -33.21 3.66 -2.99
N ASP A 32 -33.11 3.10 -4.20
CA ASP A 32 -31.86 2.99 -4.95
C ASP A 32 -32.03 3.73 -6.29
N PHE A 33 -31.01 4.51 -6.65
CA PHE A 33 -30.99 5.31 -7.87
C PHE A 33 -30.63 4.47 -9.10
N LEU A 34 -30.08 3.26 -8.88
CA LEU A 34 -29.84 2.26 -9.92
C LEU A 34 -30.74 1.03 -9.68
N PRO A 35 -31.97 1.02 -10.23
CA PRO A 35 -32.86 -0.12 -10.10
C PRO A 35 -32.34 -1.32 -10.89
N PHE A 36 -32.30 -2.50 -10.26
CA PHE A 36 -32.02 -3.77 -10.92
C PHE A 36 -33.29 -4.61 -10.99
N SER A 37 -33.77 -4.89 -12.19
CA SER A 37 -34.89 -5.83 -12.39
C SER A 37 -34.37 -7.25 -12.56
N CYS A 38 -35.05 -8.20 -11.93
CA CYS A 38 -34.78 -9.63 -12.12
C CYS A 38 -35.59 -10.17 -13.29
N GLU A 39 -34.93 -10.80 -14.26
CA GLU A 39 -35.59 -11.35 -15.45
C GLU A 39 -36.50 -12.56 -15.14
N PHE A 40 -36.34 -13.18 -13.98
CA PHE A 40 -37.09 -14.36 -13.56
C PHE A 40 -38.33 -14.04 -12.71
N CYS A 41 -38.28 -12.99 -11.88
CA CYS A 41 -39.40 -12.59 -11.01
C CYS A 41 -39.92 -11.16 -11.27
N ASN A 42 -39.33 -10.43 -12.22
CA ASN A 42 -39.72 -9.08 -12.68
C ASN A 42 -39.80 -8.01 -11.58
N HIS A 43 -39.26 -8.26 -10.39
CA HIS A 43 -39.20 -7.28 -9.30
C HIS A 43 -37.92 -6.45 -9.35
N VAL A 44 -38.00 -5.23 -8.79
CA VAL A 44 -36.89 -4.28 -8.70
C VAL A 44 -36.19 -4.41 -7.35
N PHE A 45 -34.86 -4.50 -7.38
CA PHE A 45 -34.02 -4.67 -6.21
C PHE A 45 -32.89 -3.63 -6.18
N CYS A 46 -32.43 -3.28 -4.97
CA CYS A 46 -31.25 -2.45 -4.77
C CYS A 46 -29.96 -3.24 -5.00
N SER A 47 -28.83 -2.54 -5.07
CA SER A 47 -27.49 -3.13 -5.27
C SER A 47 -27.18 -4.30 -4.31
N ARG A 48 -27.65 -4.23 -3.05
CA ARG A 48 -27.44 -5.28 -2.04
C ARG A 48 -28.28 -6.54 -2.27
N HIS A 49 -29.46 -6.41 -2.87
CA HIS A 49 -30.41 -7.51 -3.10
C HIS A 49 -30.46 -7.96 -4.58
N ARG A 50 -29.54 -7.48 -5.42
CA ARG A 50 -29.46 -7.84 -6.84
C ARG A 50 -29.22 -9.34 -7.08
N ASN A 51 -28.52 -10.04 -6.18
CA ASN A 51 -28.21 -11.47 -6.38
C ASN A 51 -29.45 -12.37 -6.25
N ILE A 52 -29.59 -13.35 -7.16
CA ILE A 52 -30.68 -14.34 -7.19
C ILE A 52 -30.79 -15.13 -5.88
N ASP A 53 -29.66 -15.50 -5.28
CA ASP A 53 -29.62 -16.23 -4.01
C ASP A 53 -30.03 -15.36 -2.81
N VAL A 54 -29.90 -14.04 -2.92
CA VAL A 54 -30.21 -13.10 -1.82
C VAL A 54 -31.69 -12.75 -1.79
N HIS A 55 -32.35 -12.69 -2.96
CA HIS A 55 -33.77 -12.32 -3.04
C HIS A 55 -34.74 -13.50 -3.13
N ASN A 56 -34.28 -14.74 -2.88
CA ASN A 56 -35.09 -15.97 -2.94
C ASN A 56 -36.03 -16.00 -4.16
N CYS A 57 -35.43 -15.88 -5.36
CA CYS A 57 -36.17 -15.74 -6.60
C CYS A 57 -37.14 -16.92 -6.85
N VAL A 58 -38.43 -16.61 -6.98
CA VAL A 58 -39.49 -17.60 -7.25
C VAL A 58 -39.35 -18.26 -8.62
N GLY A 59 -38.78 -17.56 -9.60
CA GLY A 59 -38.57 -18.06 -10.97
C GLY A 59 -37.24 -18.77 -11.20
N ARG A 60 -36.47 -19.09 -10.14
CA ARG A 60 -35.16 -19.75 -10.30
C ARG A 60 -35.37 -21.12 -10.98
N PRO A 61 -34.81 -21.37 -12.19
CA PRO A 61 -34.83 -22.71 -12.75
C PRO A 61 -34.02 -23.60 -11.82
N GLN A 62 -34.70 -24.54 -11.16
CA GLN A 62 -34.06 -25.55 -10.34
C GLN A 62 -33.20 -26.36 -11.29
N ARG A 63 -31.88 -26.16 -11.20
CA ARG A 63 -30.91 -26.82 -12.06
C ARG A 63 -31.02 -28.32 -11.81
N GLN A 64 -31.86 -29.00 -12.58
CA GLN A 64 -31.96 -30.45 -12.57
C GLN A 64 -30.56 -30.93 -12.88
N ARG A 65 -29.94 -31.56 -11.88
CA ARG A 65 -28.64 -32.19 -12.02
C ARG A 65 -28.88 -33.39 -12.92
N GLN A 66 -28.82 -33.16 -14.23
CA GLN A 66 -29.01 -34.18 -15.24
C GLN A 66 -27.92 -35.24 -15.02
N THR A 67 -28.30 -36.36 -14.41
CA THR A 67 -27.63 -37.64 -14.62
C THR A 67 -27.97 -38.03 -16.05
N SER A 68 -27.02 -37.84 -16.96
CA SER A 68 -27.18 -38.17 -18.37
C SER A 68 -27.49 -39.67 -18.56
N PRO A 69 -28.42 -40.05 -19.44
CA PRO A 69 -28.70 -41.44 -19.74
C PRO A 69 -27.60 -42.04 -20.65
N THR A 70 -27.30 -43.31 -20.42
CA THR A 70 -26.47 -44.20 -21.23
C THR A 70 -27.07 -44.47 -22.61
N SER A 71 -26.31 -44.21 -23.69
CA SER A 71 -26.22 -45.07 -24.89
C SER A 71 -25.19 -44.55 -25.93
N SER A 72 -24.09 -45.31 -26.04
CA SER A 72 -23.27 -45.69 -27.22
C SER A 72 -22.95 -44.75 -28.41
N ASP A 73 -21.64 -44.73 -28.72
CA ASP A 73 -20.95 -44.44 -29.99
C ASP A 73 -20.88 -43.00 -30.52
N ASP A 74 -19.89 -42.25 -30.01
CA ASP A 74 -18.68 -41.87 -30.76
C ASP A 74 -17.80 -41.04 -29.81
N THR A 75 -16.81 -41.67 -29.19
CA THR A 75 -16.00 -41.03 -28.15
C THR A 75 -14.83 -40.28 -28.77
N THR A 76 -15.09 -39.09 -29.27
CA THR A 76 -14.06 -38.05 -29.21
C THR A 76 -14.13 -37.44 -27.80
N PRO A 77 -13.13 -37.68 -26.93
CA PRO A 77 -13.11 -37.01 -25.65
C PRO A 77 -13.06 -35.50 -25.93
N VAL A 78 -13.81 -34.69 -25.18
CA VAL A 78 -13.78 -33.21 -25.28
C VAL A 78 -12.34 -32.65 -25.17
N ALA A 79 -11.40 -33.44 -24.63
CA ALA A 79 -9.96 -33.20 -24.68
C ALA A 79 -9.37 -33.13 -26.10
N ALA A 80 -9.87 -33.92 -27.07
CA ALA A 80 -9.40 -33.94 -28.46
C ALA A 80 -9.81 -32.69 -29.27
N LEU A 81 -10.87 -31.99 -28.86
CA LEU A 81 -11.25 -30.70 -29.46
C LEU A 81 -10.34 -29.55 -29.03
N PHE A 82 -9.54 -29.75 -27.98
CA PHE A 82 -8.57 -28.77 -27.50
C PHE A 82 -7.23 -29.43 -27.17
N PRO A 83 -6.48 -29.95 -28.18
CA PRO A 83 -5.17 -30.56 -27.95
C PRO A 83 -4.17 -29.59 -27.29
N ASP A 84 -4.34 -28.30 -27.56
CA ASP A 84 -3.51 -27.21 -27.02
C ASP A 84 -4.05 -26.60 -25.73
N LYS A 85 -5.04 -27.18 -25.07
CA LYS A 85 -5.57 -26.61 -23.82
C LYS A 85 -4.49 -26.54 -22.74
N ASP A 86 -3.65 -27.56 -22.67
CA ASP A 86 -2.58 -27.64 -21.69
C ASP A 86 -1.40 -26.74 -22.07
N VAL A 87 -1.09 -26.61 -23.37
CA VAL A 87 -0.09 -25.66 -23.89
C VAL A 87 -0.54 -24.22 -23.66
N ARG A 88 -1.80 -23.90 -23.98
CA ARG A 88 -2.39 -22.57 -23.80
C ARG A 88 -2.55 -22.21 -22.32
N ARG A 89 -2.90 -23.19 -21.48
CA ARG A 89 -2.88 -23.02 -20.02
C ARG A 89 -1.48 -22.83 -19.50
N ALA A 90 -0.50 -23.59 -19.98
CA ALA A 90 0.90 -23.41 -19.60
C ALA A 90 1.43 -22.04 -20.07
N GLN A 91 1.01 -21.54 -21.23
CA GLN A 91 1.33 -20.19 -21.72
C GLN A 91 0.65 -19.11 -20.87
N LEU A 92 -0.62 -19.26 -20.55
CA LEU A 92 -1.35 -18.35 -19.66
C LEU A 92 -0.77 -18.36 -18.25
N ASP A 93 -0.50 -19.54 -17.69
CA ASP A 93 0.20 -19.66 -16.41
C ASP A 93 1.57 -19.01 -16.52
N SER A 94 2.35 -19.24 -17.58
CA SER A 94 3.65 -18.58 -17.80
C SER A 94 3.55 -17.06 -17.90
N SER A 95 2.46 -16.54 -18.44
CA SER A 95 2.16 -15.10 -18.55
C SER A 95 1.58 -14.50 -17.27
N LEU A 96 0.88 -15.31 -16.46
CA LEU A 96 0.20 -14.94 -15.22
C LEU A 96 0.97 -15.36 -13.96
N ARG A 97 2.10 -16.07 -14.07
CA ARG A 97 2.97 -16.32 -12.92
C ARG A 97 3.25 -14.93 -12.37
N PRO A 98 2.96 -14.64 -11.09
CA PRO A 98 3.56 -13.48 -10.47
C PRO A 98 5.05 -13.69 -10.71
N ALA A 99 5.65 -12.79 -11.48
CA ALA A 99 7.07 -12.85 -11.74
C ALA A 99 7.74 -13.12 -10.40
N LYS A 100 8.64 -14.12 -10.34
CA LYS A 100 9.59 -14.29 -9.21
C LYS A 100 9.92 -12.88 -8.75
N PRO A 101 9.64 -12.52 -7.47
CA PRO A 101 9.47 -11.14 -7.03
C PRO A 101 10.47 -10.32 -7.79
N VAL A 102 10.00 -9.54 -8.77
CA VAL A 102 10.88 -8.99 -9.80
C VAL A 102 11.97 -8.31 -9.02
N SER A 103 13.15 -8.92 -9.00
CA SER A 103 14.36 -8.22 -8.65
C SER A 103 14.40 -7.20 -9.76
N ILE A 104 13.84 -6.02 -9.48
CA ILE A 104 13.81 -4.89 -10.40
C ILE A 104 15.24 -4.82 -10.88
N SER A 105 15.42 -5.23 -12.13
CA SER A 105 16.72 -5.42 -12.73
C SER A 105 17.47 -4.14 -12.48
N ALA A 106 18.56 -4.31 -11.74
CA ALA A 106 19.39 -3.25 -11.23
C ALA A 106 20.00 -2.51 -12.41
N SER A 107 19.32 -1.47 -12.86
CA SER A 107 19.92 -0.42 -13.67
C SER A 107 19.08 0.86 -13.57
N VAL A 108 19.65 1.83 -12.84
CA VAL A 108 19.40 3.28 -12.92
C VAL A 108 18.05 3.72 -12.32
N SER A 109 17.94 4.15 -11.07
CA SER A 109 18.78 5.11 -10.35
C SER A 109 18.92 4.76 -8.87
N SER A 110 20.06 5.13 -8.29
CA SER A 110 20.43 5.06 -6.86
C SER A 110 19.57 5.98 -5.97
N ASN A 111 18.32 6.28 -6.38
CA ASN A 111 17.50 7.27 -5.74
C ASN A 111 17.28 6.92 -4.26
N PRO A 112 17.57 7.86 -3.35
CA PRO A 112 17.50 7.64 -1.91
C PRO A 112 16.07 7.28 -1.45
N PHE A 113 15.05 7.73 -2.19
CA PHE A 113 13.67 7.33 -1.98
C PHE A 113 13.44 5.82 -2.20
N ASN A 114 13.98 5.25 -3.29
CA ASN A 114 13.87 3.82 -3.58
C ASN A 114 14.66 2.99 -2.55
N LYS A 115 15.83 3.47 -2.12
CA LYS A 115 16.61 2.85 -1.02
C LYS A 115 15.80 2.80 0.28
N LEU A 116 15.20 3.92 0.67
CA LEU A 116 14.39 3.99 1.89
C LEU A 116 13.13 3.13 1.80
N THR A 117 12.46 3.12 0.64
CA THR A 117 11.25 2.30 0.44
C THR A 117 11.56 0.81 0.59
N ARG A 118 12.67 0.35 0.01
CA ARG A 118 13.17 -1.03 0.19
C ARG A 118 13.50 -1.34 1.64
N PHE A 119 14.15 -0.40 2.34
CA PHE A 119 14.45 -0.52 3.77
C PHE A 119 13.19 -0.73 4.62
N LEU A 120 12.21 0.16 4.48
CA LEU A 120 10.96 0.12 5.25
C LEU A 120 10.16 -1.14 4.98
N HIS A 121 10.17 -1.62 3.71
CA HIS A 121 9.53 -2.88 3.34
C HIS A 121 10.22 -4.07 4.00
N ALA A 122 11.56 -4.15 3.96
CA ALA A 122 12.33 -5.18 4.63
C ALA A 122 12.10 -5.18 6.16
N GLU A 123 12.06 -4.00 6.79
CA GLU A 123 11.80 -3.85 8.22
C GLU A 123 10.38 -4.28 8.60
N ARG A 124 9.37 -3.98 7.77
CA ARG A 124 7.98 -4.43 7.98
C ARG A 124 7.86 -5.95 7.92
N MET A 125 8.58 -6.61 7.01
CA MET A 125 8.54 -8.07 6.86
C MET A 125 9.26 -8.80 8.02
N ARG A 126 10.31 -8.20 8.59
CA ARG A 126 11.04 -8.76 9.76
C ARG A 126 10.27 -8.62 11.08
N ARG A 127 9.39 -7.63 11.21
CA ARG A 127 8.64 -7.36 12.46
C ARG A 127 7.50 -8.35 12.67
N LYS A 128 7.74 -9.38 13.49
CA LYS A 128 6.73 -10.36 13.95
C LYS A 128 6.06 -9.98 15.27
N SER A 129 6.52 -8.92 15.95
CA SER A 129 6.08 -8.52 17.30
C SER A 129 5.35 -7.17 17.36
N ARG A 130 4.49 -7.04 18.38
CA ARG A 130 3.66 -5.88 18.69
C ARG A 130 4.55 -4.69 19.07
N LYS A 131 4.39 -3.55 18.38
CA LYS A 131 5.15 -2.32 18.68
C LYS A 131 4.83 -1.82 20.11
N PRO A 132 5.82 -1.33 20.87
CA PRO A 132 5.58 -0.65 22.14
C PRO A 132 4.68 0.58 21.93
N SER A 133 3.97 1.00 22.99
CA SER A 133 3.09 2.17 22.90
C SER A 133 3.90 3.44 22.65
N ALA A 134 3.35 4.37 21.86
CA ALA A 134 4.03 5.62 21.50
C ALA A 134 4.53 6.41 22.73
N ALA A 135 3.77 6.37 23.83
CA ALA A 135 4.16 6.99 25.10
C ALA A 135 5.43 6.36 25.70
N SER A 136 5.54 5.02 25.67
CA SER A 136 6.72 4.31 26.21
C SER A 136 7.97 4.55 25.36
N GLU A 137 7.84 4.62 24.04
CA GLU A 137 8.95 4.96 23.15
C GLU A 137 9.46 6.37 23.40
N LEU A 138 8.57 7.33 23.66
CA LEU A 138 8.97 8.71 23.94
C LEU A 138 9.78 8.82 25.25
N VAL A 139 9.42 8.06 26.28
CA VAL A 139 10.16 8.03 27.55
C VAL A 139 11.55 7.43 27.34
N GLN A 140 11.65 6.32 26.62
CA GLN A 140 12.95 5.72 26.27
C GLN A 140 13.80 6.66 25.44
N LEU A 141 13.19 7.31 24.45
CA LEU A 141 13.84 8.28 23.58
C LEU A 141 14.43 9.44 24.39
N LYS A 142 13.67 10.04 25.31
CA LYS A 142 14.17 11.12 26.17
C LYS A 142 15.36 10.71 27.05
N LYS A 143 15.47 9.43 27.43
CA LYS A 143 16.60 8.91 28.22
C LYS A 143 17.88 8.77 27.41
N VAL A 144 17.77 8.31 26.16
CA VAL A 144 18.94 8.05 25.30
C VAL A 144 19.29 9.22 24.39
N ALA A 145 18.39 10.18 24.24
CA ALA A 145 18.56 11.26 23.29
C ALA A 145 19.81 12.08 23.60
N ARG A 146 20.44 12.59 22.55
CA ARG A 146 21.55 13.54 22.62
C ARG A 146 21.34 14.67 21.64
N GLY A 147 21.92 15.82 21.91
CA GLY A 147 21.80 16.95 21.02
C GLY A 147 22.44 18.19 21.60
N PRO A 148 22.38 19.30 20.86
CA PRO A 148 23.03 20.53 21.25
C PRO A 148 22.33 21.17 22.46
N GLN A 149 23.15 21.71 23.38
CA GLN A 149 22.65 22.43 24.56
C GLN A 149 22.08 23.81 24.24
N THR A 150 22.34 24.33 23.04
CA THR A 150 21.86 25.64 22.56
C THR A 150 20.34 25.74 22.44
N VAL A 151 19.63 24.61 22.46
CA VAL A 151 18.17 24.56 22.33
C VAL A 151 17.51 24.49 23.72
N ALA A 152 16.62 25.46 24.00
CA ALA A 152 15.80 25.48 25.21
C ALA A 152 14.85 24.28 25.29
N GLN A 153 14.55 23.79 26.51
CA GLN A 153 13.73 22.59 26.71
C GLN A 153 12.34 22.65 26.06
N SER A 154 11.70 23.83 26.04
CA SER A 154 10.40 24.09 25.42
C SER A 154 10.38 23.93 23.89
N ASP A 155 11.56 23.99 23.28
CA ASP A 155 11.73 23.95 21.82
C ASP A 155 12.31 22.61 21.35
N ARG A 156 12.70 21.74 22.29
CA ARG A 156 13.29 20.42 21.98
C ARG A 156 12.23 19.45 21.47
N VAL A 157 12.39 19.06 20.22
CA VAL A 157 11.69 17.93 19.60
C VAL A 157 12.61 16.73 19.65
N HIS A 158 12.14 15.65 20.30
CA HIS A 158 12.87 14.40 20.41
C HIS A 158 12.51 13.49 19.22
N LEU A 159 13.52 12.99 18.52
CA LEU A 159 13.38 12.20 17.30
C LEU A 159 14.34 11.01 17.31
N TRP A 160 13.99 9.95 16.57
CA TRP A 160 14.92 8.88 16.24
C TRP A 160 15.59 9.20 14.91
N ALA A 161 16.91 9.13 14.84
CA ALA A 161 17.66 9.31 13.60
C ALA A 161 18.36 8.02 13.20
N LEU A 162 18.23 7.65 11.93
CA LEU A 162 18.84 6.46 11.36
C LEU A 162 19.54 6.82 10.04
N TYR A 163 20.77 6.37 9.88
CA TYR A 163 21.48 6.49 8.61
C TYR A 163 21.32 5.21 7.79
N VAL A 164 20.83 5.37 6.56
CA VAL A 164 20.62 4.27 5.61
C VAL A 164 21.67 4.38 4.51
N SER A 165 22.69 3.52 4.57
CA SER A 165 23.62 3.29 3.46
C SER A 165 23.04 2.23 2.51
N GLY A 166 23.27 2.37 1.21
CA GLY A 166 22.70 1.49 0.19
C GLY A 166 23.25 0.05 0.23
N GLU A 167 24.34 -0.20 0.94
CA GLU A 167 25.07 -1.46 0.91
C GLU A 167 24.65 -2.43 2.03
N ASP A 168 24.07 -1.94 3.14
CA ASP A 168 23.81 -2.75 4.35
C ASP A 168 22.32 -2.87 4.73
N LEU A 169 21.42 -2.60 3.79
CA LEU A 169 19.97 -2.50 3.99
C LEU A 169 19.30 -3.78 4.54
N ALA A 170 19.89 -4.96 4.29
CA ALA A 170 19.27 -6.25 4.57
C ALA A 170 19.68 -6.86 5.92
N GLU A 171 20.87 -6.56 6.44
CA GLU A 171 21.43 -7.23 7.63
C GLU A 171 21.39 -6.37 8.89
N VAL A 172 21.34 -5.04 8.77
CA VAL A 172 21.45 -4.15 9.93
C VAL A 172 20.15 -4.10 10.74
N ASP A 173 20.25 -4.37 12.04
CA ASP A 173 19.15 -4.17 12.98
C ASP A 173 18.82 -2.67 13.12
N SER A 174 17.70 -2.26 12.52
CA SER A 174 17.20 -0.88 12.54
C SER A 174 17.06 -0.31 13.96
N ALA A 175 16.74 -1.17 14.94
CA ALA A 175 16.59 -0.79 16.34
C ALA A 175 17.92 -0.52 17.05
N ALA A 176 19.02 -1.12 16.59
CA ALA A 176 20.37 -0.93 17.13
C ALA A 176 21.07 0.29 16.50
N MET A 177 20.80 0.55 15.21
CA MET A 177 21.44 1.65 14.49
C MET A 177 20.74 3.01 14.70
N ARG A 178 19.45 3.01 15.10
CA ARG A 178 18.75 4.26 15.43
C ARG A 178 19.38 4.91 16.66
N ARG A 179 19.64 6.21 16.57
CA ARG A 179 20.07 7.03 17.71
C ARG A 179 18.96 7.97 18.12
N GLY A 180 18.76 8.10 19.43
CA GLY A 180 17.87 9.13 19.96
C GLY A 180 18.56 10.49 19.89
N VAL A 181 17.85 11.50 19.42
CA VAL A 181 18.38 12.85 19.27
C VAL A 181 17.32 13.90 19.53
N TRP A 182 17.73 15.10 19.94
CA TRP A 182 16.83 16.26 20.04
C TRP A 182 17.30 17.42 19.18
N VAL A 183 16.33 18.10 18.58
CA VAL A 183 16.53 19.27 17.71
C VAL A 183 15.50 20.35 18.05
N SER A 184 15.70 21.58 17.60
CA SER A 184 14.71 22.64 17.82
C SER A 184 13.57 22.55 16.81
N LYS A 185 12.34 22.77 17.28
CA LYS A 185 11.15 22.95 16.42
C LYS A 185 11.25 24.13 15.45
N ASN A 186 12.12 25.10 15.75
CA ASN A 186 12.29 26.31 14.95
C ASN A 186 13.37 26.17 13.86
N TRP A 187 14.07 25.04 13.80
CA TRP A 187 15.15 24.83 12.84
C TRP A 187 14.64 24.47 11.44
N SER A 188 15.46 24.80 10.44
CA SER A 188 15.29 24.29 9.08
C SER A 188 15.79 22.84 8.99
N ALA A 189 15.27 22.09 8.02
CA ALA A 189 15.71 20.72 7.77
C ALA A 189 17.21 20.63 7.44
N GLY A 190 17.79 21.64 6.79
CA GLY A 190 19.23 21.72 6.52
C GLY A 190 20.05 21.78 7.81
N ARG A 191 19.71 22.71 8.72
CA ARG A 191 20.37 22.82 10.02
C ARG A 191 20.20 21.56 10.87
N CYS A 192 19.02 20.95 10.80
CA CYS A 192 18.75 19.65 11.43
C CYS A 192 19.68 18.58 10.86
N LEU A 193 19.77 18.46 9.53
CA LEU A 193 20.62 17.50 8.83
C LEU A 193 22.09 17.64 9.24
N ASP A 194 22.62 18.86 9.33
CA ASP A 194 24.01 19.10 9.78
C ASP A 194 24.25 18.52 11.18
N THR A 195 23.40 18.89 12.14
CA THR A 195 23.55 18.39 13.52
C THR A 195 23.34 16.89 13.65
N LEU A 196 22.43 16.31 12.87
CA LEU A 196 22.20 14.86 12.85
C LEU A 196 23.39 14.12 12.23
N ALA A 197 23.97 14.69 11.17
CA ALA A 197 25.14 14.15 10.51
C ALA A 197 26.33 14.10 11.48
N ASP A 198 26.58 15.18 12.23
CA ASP A 198 27.61 15.23 13.28
C ASP A 198 27.36 14.21 14.39
N LEU A 199 26.11 14.08 14.88
CA LEU A 199 25.75 13.16 15.96
C LEU A 199 25.82 11.68 15.54
N LEU A 200 25.59 11.38 14.26
CA LEU A 200 25.69 10.04 13.69
C LEU A 200 27.11 9.72 13.18
N GLY A 201 28.03 10.69 13.15
CA GLY A 201 29.37 10.53 12.59
C GLY A 201 29.37 10.43 11.05
N VAL A 202 28.34 10.98 10.40
CA VAL A 202 28.17 10.97 8.94
C VAL A 202 28.64 12.31 8.41
N ALA A 203 29.67 12.34 7.56
CA ALA A 203 30.11 13.61 6.96
C ALA A 203 29.07 14.19 5.98
N ASN A 204 28.56 15.39 6.25
CA ASN A 204 27.74 16.16 5.32
C ASN A 204 28.64 16.98 4.37
N ARG A 205 28.58 16.70 3.06
CA ARG A 205 29.35 17.40 2.02
C ARG A 205 28.46 18.09 0.99
N ASN A 206 27.19 18.33 1.32
CA ASN A 206 26.19 18.87 0.40
C ASN A 206 26.60 20.20 -0.26
N ASN A 207 27.37 21.03 0.44
CA ASN A 207 27.84 22.31 -0.07
C ASN A 207 29.13 22.22 -0.91
N ALA A 208 29.92 21.15 -0.75
CA ALA A 208 31.19 20.97 -1.42
C ALA A 208 31.09 20.05 -2.66
N THR A 209 30.09 19.15 -2.68
CA THR A 209 29.98 18.14 -3.72
C THR A 209 29.08 18.58 -4.89
N GLN A 210 29.63 18.50 -6.10
CA GLN A 210 28.91 18.70 -7.36
C GLN A 210 28.11 17.44 -7.77
N GLN A 211 28.54 16.27 -7.32
CA GLN A 211 27.87 15.00 -7.61
C GLN A 211 26.59 14.86 -6.78
N PRO A 212 25.45 14.51 -7.41
CA PRO A 212 24.20 14.34 -6.68
C PRO A 212 24.17 13.07 -5.81
N ASP A 213 25.02 12.08 -6.11
CA ASP A 213 25.08 10.80 -5.39
C ASP A 213 25.63 10.91 -3.96
N ASP A 214 26.56 11.85 -3.72
CA ASP A 214 27.16 12.06 -2.41
C ASP A 214 26.30 12.95 -1.49
N ARG A 215 25.23 13.52 -2.02
CA ARG A 215 24.36 14.43 -1.28
C ARG A 215 23.57 13.64 -0.24
N LEU A 216 23.63 14.13 0.99
CA LEU A 216 22.86 13.64 2.11
C LEU A 216 21.48 14.29 2.09
N SER A 217 20.45 13.46 2.16
CA SER A 217 19.05 13.88 2.17
C SER A 217 18.35 13.38 3.42
N LEU A 218 17.44 14.21 3.95
CA LEU A 218 16.65 13.89 5.14
C LEU A 218 15.24 13.49 4.73
N PHE A 219 14.82 12.30 5.13
CA PHE A 219 13.49 11.76 4.90
C PHE A 219 12.76 11.56 6.22
N VAL A 220 11.44 11.73 6.20
CA VAL A 220 10.55 11.38 7.30
C VAL A 220 9.51 10.40 6.79
N VAL A 221 9.01 9.49 7.63
CA VAL A 221 7.91 8.59 7.26
C VAL A 221 6.63 9.10 7.89
N ARG A 222 5.67 9.51 7.07
CA ARG A 222 4.31 9.87 7.49
C ARG A 222 3.34 8.83 6.91
N ASP A 223 2.51 8.23 7.76
CA ASP A 223 1.50 7.24 7.33
C ASP A 223 2.01 6.08 6.46
N GLY A 224 3.30 5.74 6.60
CA GLY A 224 3.96 4.68 5.83
C GLY A 224 4.55 5.13 4.49
N THR A 225 4.41 6.39 4.10
CA THR A 225 5.06 6.97 2.94
C THR A 225 6.29 7.78 3.35
N PRO A 226 7.47 7.55 2.72
CA PRO A 226 8.62 8.40 2.94
C PRO A 226 8.43 9.75 2.24
N GLU A 227 8.62 10.85 2.95
CA GLU A 227 8.55 12.22 2.47
C GLU A 227 9.93 12.87 2.59
N LEU A 228 10.40 13.52 1.51
CA LEU A 228 11.66 14.26 1.50
C LEU A 228 11.48 15.61 2.19
N LEU A 229 12.32 15.90 3.19
CA LEU A 229 12.36 17.21 3.82
C LEU A 229 13.30 18.13 3.04
N LYS A 230 12.73 19.16 2.41
CA LYS A 230 13.50 20.20 1.70
C LYS A 230 14.39 20.96 2.71
N PRO A 231 15.67 21.23 2.41
CA PRO A 231 16.60 21.87 3.36
C PRO A 231 16.11 23.21 3.94
N ALA A 232 15.38 24.00 3.16
CA ALA A 232 14.84 25.30 3.59
C ALA A 232 13.53 25.20 4.40
N ALA A 233 12.87 24.03 4.42
CA ALA A 233 11.60 23.86 5.12
C ALA A 233 11.81 23.82 6.65
N LYS A 234 10.86 24.38 7.40
CA LYS A 234 10.83 24.29 8.87
C LYS A 234 10.50 22.85 9.31
N LEU A 235 11.13 22.41 10.40
CA LEU A 235 10.95 21.08 10.95
C LEU A 235 9.65 20.97 11.76
N ASN A 236 8.52 20.74 11.09
CA ASN A 236 7.24 20.48 11.74
C ASN A 236 7.00 18.97 11.93
N LEU A 237 7.70 18.38 12.90
CA LEU A 237 7.62 16.95 13.22
C LEU A 237 7.08 16.73 14.64
N PRO A 238 6.17 15.76 14.85
CA PRO A 238 5.69 15.41 16.18
C PRO A 238 6.81 14.72 17.00
N GLN A 239 6.69 14.78 18.33
CA GLN A 239 7.65 14.11 19.22
C GLN A 239 7.63 12.59 19.02
N GLY A 240 8.81 11.97 19.00
CA GLY A 240 8.96 10.53 18.79
C GLY A 240 9.02 10.11 17.31
N SER A 241 8.95 11.05 16.36
CA SER A 241 9.07 10.73 14.94
C SER A 241 10.45 10.17 14.60
N THR A 242 10.51 9.31 13.58
CA THR A 242 11.75 8.75 13.05
C THR A 242 12.13 9.47 11.76
N VAL A 243 13.37 9.93 11.68
CA VAL A 243 13.98 10.55 10.51
C VAL A 243 15.09 9.65 9.96
N TYR A 244 15.20 9.63 8.64
CA TYR A 244 16.12 8.79 7.89
C TYR A 244 17.07 9.66 7.09
N LEU A 245 18.36 9.45 7.29
CA LEU A 245 19.41 10.11 6.52
C LEU A 245 19.84 9.14 5.43
N VAL A 246 19.77 9.56 4.18
CA VAL A 246 20.10 8.72 3.03
C VAL A 246 21.04 9.49 2.11
N ARG A 247 22.12 8.85 1.64
CA ARG A 247 22.96 9.40 0.58
C ARG A 247 22.46 8.99 -0.80
N GLY A 248 22.34 9.94 -1.69
CA GLY A 248 21.97 9.69 -3.09
C GLY A 248 21.29 10.86 -3.78
N PRO A 249 21.07 10.73 -5.09
CA PRO A 249 20.48 11.75 -5.93
C PRO A 249 18.97 11.81 -5.69
N VAL A 250 18.49 12.91 -5.14
CA VAL A 250 17.05 13.18 -4.98
C VAL A 250 16.50 13.70 -6.30
N SER A 251 15.81 12.85 -7.06
CA SER A 251 15.04 13.23 -8.25
C SER A 251 13.71 13.88 -7.88
#